data_AF-A0A953Z6S7-F1
#
_entry.id   AF-A0A953Z6S7-F1
#
_cell.length_a   1.000
_cell.length_b   1.000
_cell.length_c   1.000
_cell.angle_alpha   90.00
_cell.angle_beta   90.00
_cell.angle_gamma   90.00
#
_symmetry.space_group_name_H-M   'P 1'
#
loop_
_entity.id
_entity.type
_entity.pdbx_description
1 polymer ?
#
loop_
_entity_poly.entity_id
_entity_poly.type
_entity_poly.pdbx_seq_one_letter_code
_entity_poly.pdbx_strand_id
1 'polypeptide(L)'
;YALRGERVPEHLAAACAQKSDIRYTGFIAQDVDAAARAVGFEFSGVKVPEDPTTDTYGLRYAEFVVPLVRAVQELDAKFRIQQRTLDEQAAMLEHCEEILVGFADGGAR
;
A
#
# COMPACT_ATOMS: atom_id res chain seq x y z
N TYR A 1 -31.75 -4.98 9.62
CA TYR A 1 -30.90 -6.07 9.11
C TYR A 1 -31.54 -7.39 9.48
N ALA A 2 -31.92 -8.20 8.49
CA ALA A 2 -32.52 -9.50 8.70
C ALA A 2 -31.44 -10.58 8.56
N LEU A 3 -31.04 -11.17 9.68
CA LEU A 3 -30.30 -12.42 9.68
C LEU A 3 -31.35 -13.54 9.69
N ARG A 4 -31.40 -14.34 8.62
CA ARG A 4 -32.01 -15.69 8.63
C ARG A 4 -33.53 -15.77 8.90
N GLY A 5 -34.31 -14.78 8.50
CA GLY A 5 -35.79 -14.87 8.50
C GLY A 5 -36.49 -14.79 9.86
N GLU A 6 -35.74 -14.69 10.95
CA GLU A 6 -36.27 -14.44 12.29
C GLU A 6 -36.03 -12.98 12.71
N ARG A 7 -36.99 -12.40 13.45
CA ARG A 7 -36.84 -11.04 13.98
C ARG A 7 -35.65 -11.00 14.92
N VAL A 8 -34.65 -10.20 14.56
CA VAL A 8 -33.47 -9.97 15.40
C VAL A 8 -33.94 -9.46 16.76
N PRO A 9 -33.60 -10.12 17.88
CA PRO A 9 -34.10 -9.73 19.18
C PRO A 9 -33.61 -8.33 19.56
N GLU A 10 -34.46 -7.58 20.26
CA GLU A 10 -34.36 -6.13 20.45
C GLU A 10 -33.03 -5.69 21.09
N HIS A 11 -32.49 -6.50 22.01
CA HIS A 11 -31.20 -6.26 22.66
C HIS A 11 -30.00 -6.37 21.69
N LEU A 12 -30.06 -7.25 20.68
CA LEU A 12 -29.03 -7.34 19.64
C LEU A 12 -29.12 -6.15 18.66
N ALA A 13 -30.34 -5.70 18.35
CA ALA A 13 -30.56 -4.52 17.51
C ALA A 13 -29.99 -3.24 18.17
N ALA A 14 -30.23 -3.06 19.47
CA ALA A 14 -29.67 -1.95 20.25
C ALA A 14 -28.14 -1.99 20.31
N ALA A 15 -27.54 -3.17 20.53
CA ALA A 15 -26.09 -3.34 20.53
C ALA A 15 -25.45 -3.07 19.15
N CYS A 16 -26.11 -3.46 18.05
CA CYS A 16 -25.68 -3.12 16.69
C CYS A 16 -25.74 -1.62 16.42
N ALA A 17 -26.81 -0.94 16.84
CA ALA A 17 -26.94 0.51 16.69
C ALA A 17 -25.82 1.25 17.44
N GLN A 18 -25.54 0.83 18.68
CA GLN A 18 -24.50 1.44 19.50
C GLN A 18 -23.08 1.20 18.95
N LYS A 19 -22.82 0.04 18.34
CA LYS A 19 -21.55 -0.24 17.64
C LYS A 19 -21.41 0.47 16.30
N SER A 20 -22.52 0.80 15.62
CA SER A 20 -22.49 1.45 14.30
C SER A 20 -22.05 2.91 14.33
N ASP A 21 -22.09 3.57 15.49
CA ASP A 21 -21.59 4.95 15.68
C ASP A 21 -20.06 5.03 15.81
N ILE A 22 -19.37 3.90 16.04
CA ILE A 22 -17.91 3.90 16.15
C ILE A 22 -17.30 3.76 14.77
N ARG A 23 -16.62 4.81 14.32
CA ARG A 23 -15.86 4.80 13.06
C ARG A 23 -14.50 4.17 13.27
N TYR A 24 -14.34 2.94 12.79
CA TYR A 24 -13.06 2.26 12.76
C TYR A 24 -12.26 2.65 11.51
N THR A 25 -10.93 2.70 11.66
CA THR A 25 -10.00 2.86 10.55
C THR A 25 -9.11 1.62 10.50
N GLY A 26 -8.80 1.14 9.30
CA GLY A 26 -8.03 -0.09 9.12
C GLY A 26 -8.29 -0.70 7.76
N PHE A 27 -7.76 -1.92 7.59
CA PHE A 27 -7.93 -2.68 6.37
C PHE A 27 -9.14 -3.62 6.46
N ILE A 28 -9.79 -3.84 5.32
CA ILE A 28 -10.81 -4.87 5.13
C ILE A 28 -10.09 -6.16 4.74
N ALA A 29 -10.33 -7.24 5.49
CA ALA A 29 -9.63 -8.50 5.31
C ALA A 29 -9.79 -9.09 3.90
N GLN A 30 -10.99 -8.97 3.32
CA GLN A 30 -11.30 -9.41 1.96
C GLN A 30 -10.51 -8.62 0.91
N ASP A 31 -10.38 -7.31 1.09
CA ASP A 31 -9.64 -6.45 0.17
C ASP A 31 -8.13 -6.76 0.23
N VAL A 32 -7.61 -7.06 1.43
CA VAL A 32 -6.21 -7.47 1.59
C VAL A 32 -5.93 -8.81 0.91
N ASP A 33 -6.81 -9.81 1.07
CA ASP A 33 -6.68 -11.10 0.37
C ASP A 33 -6.72 -10.93 -1.16
N ALA A 34 -7.67 -10.14 -1.66
CA ALA A 34 -7.77 -9.84 -3.07
C ALA A 34 -6.50 -9.13 -3.61
N ALA A 35 -5.99 -8.14 -2.88
CA ALA A 35 -4.77 -7.42 -3.24
C ALA A 35 -3.54 -8.33 -3.22
N ALA A 36 -3.38 -9.18 -2.20
CA ALA A 36 -2.28 -10.12 -2.08
C ALA A 36 -2.26 -11.10 -3.26
N ARG A 37 -3.43 -11.66 -3.62
CA ARG A 37 -3.57 -12.53 -4.81
C ARG A 37 -3.26 -11.82 -6.11
N ALA A 38 -3.71 -10.57 -6.26
CA ALA A 38 -3.46 -9.77 -7.47
C ALA A 38 -1.97 -9.53 -7.73
N VAL A 39 -1.16 -9.45 -6.68
CA VAL A 39 0.30 -9.28 -6.78
C VAL A 39 1.07 -10.60 -6.67
N GLY A 40 0.39 -11.74 -6.62
CA GLY A 40 1.01 -13.06 -6.51
C GLY A 40 1.74 -13.30 -5.18
N PHE A 41 1.33 -12.60 -4.12
CA PHE A 41 1.94 -12.71 -2.78
C PHE A 41 1.03 -13.50 -1.85
N GLU A 42 1.59 -14.53 -1.21
CA GLU A 42 0.87 -15.32 -0.22
C GLU A 42 1.00 -14.66 1.16
N PHE A 43 -0.03 -13.91 1.56
CA PHE A 43 0.00 -13.16 2.81
C PHE A 43 -0.61 -13.97 3.98
N SER A 44 0.24 -14.44 4.89
CA SER A 44 -0.12 -15.17 6.12
C SER A 44 -1.02 -14.39 7.08
N GLY A 45 -1.07 -13.06 6.93
CA GLY A 45 -1.81 -12.18 7.82
C GLY A 45 -3.32 -12.17 7.60
N VAL A 46 -3.84 -12.79 6.54
CA VAL A 46 -5.30 -12.92 6.35
C VAL A 46 -5.75 -14.33 6.77
N LYS A 47 -6.71 -14.41 7.69
CA LYS A 47 -7.49 -15.64 7.92
C LYS A 47 -8.63 -15.64 6.91
N VAL A 48 -8.55 -16.53 5.92
CA VAL A 48 -9.67 -16.84 5.02
C VAL A 48 -10.56 -17.91 5.71
N PRO A 49 -11.89 -17.75 5.73
CA PRO A 49 -12.78 -18.74 6.32
C PRO A 49 -12.79 -20.06 5.54
N GLU A 50 -12.71 -21.20 6.23
CA GLU A 50 -12.83 -22.53 5.63
C GLU A 50 -14.30 -22.89 5.41
N ASP A 51 -15.18 -22.55 6.36
CA ASP A 51 -16.63 -22.65 6.23
C ASP A 51 -17.27 -21.25 6.34
N PRO A 52 -17.94 -20.73 5.29
CA PRO A 52 -18.51 -19.39 5.29
C PRO A 52 -19.69 -19.20 6.26
N THR A 53 -20.22 -20.27 6.84
CA THR A 53 -21.36 -20.23 7.77
C THR A 53 -20.94 -20.15 9.24
N THR A 54 -19.73 -20.61 9.56
CA THR A 54 -19.19 -20.66 10.92
C THR A 54 -17.92 -19.82 11.11
N ASP A 55 -17.14 -19.61 10.05
CA ASP A 55 -15.92 -18.83 10.07
C ASP A 55 -16.10 -17.43 9.46
N THR A 56 -15.28 -16.50 9.96
CA THR A 56 -15.21 -15.12 9.48
C THR A 56 -13.80 -14.80 9.00
N TYR A 57 -13.72 -13.88 8.03
CA TYR A 57 -12.44 -13.27 7.66
C TYR A 57 -11.80 -12.57 8.86
N GLY A 58 -10.47 -12.62 8.93
CA GLY A 58 -9.70 -11.95 9.98
C GLY A 58 -8.36 -11.42 9.48
N LEU A 59 -7.82 -10.44 10.21
CA LEU A 59 -6.51 -9.87 9.97
C LEU A 59 -5.60 -10.01 11.18
N ARG A 60 -4.34 -10.41 10.94
CA ARG A 60 -3.26 -10.42 11.92
C ARG A 60 -2.37 -9.21 11.65
N TYR A 61 -2.63 -8.09 12.34
CA TYR A 61 -1.89 -6.85 12.11
C TYR A 61 -0.37 -6.98 12.31
N ALA A 62 0.08 -7.87 13.20
CA ALA A 62 1.51 -8.14 13.40
C ALA A 62 2.21 -8.70 12.15
N GLU A 63 1.50 -9.47 11.32
CA GLU A 63 2.06 -10.07 10.11
C GLU A 63 2.35 -9.02 9.02
N PHE A 64 1.80 -7.81 9.11
CA PHE A 64 2.09 -6.73 8.17
C PHE A 64 3.48 -6.12 8.36
N VAL A 65 4.10 -6.28 9.54
CA VAL A 65 5.38 -5.61 9.84
C VAL A 65 6.47 -6.04 8.86
N VAL A 66 6.59 -7.33 8.58
CA VAL A 66 7.65 -7.85 7.69
C VAL A 66 7.45 -7.39 6.23
N PRO A 67 6.26 -7.52 5.61
CA PRO A 67 5.98 -6.95 4.29
C PRO A 67 6.19 -5.44 4.22
N LEU A 68 5.80 -4.68 5.25
CA LEU A 68 6.01 -3.22 5.29
C LEU A 68 7.49 -2.85 5.34
N VAL A 69 8.29 -3.54 6.15
CA VAL A 69 9.75 -3.34 6.18
C VAL A 69 10.36 -3.60 4.80
N ARG A 70 9.95 -4.68 4.12
CA ARG A 70 10.41 -4.96 2.75
C ARG A 70 9.98 -3.88 1.77
N ALA A 71 8.74 -3.41 1.83
CA ALA A 71 8.26 -2.34 0.96
C ALA A 71 9.06 -1.04 1.13
N VAL A 72 9.40 -0.68 2.38
CA VAL A 72 10.25 0.49 2.67
C VAL A 72 11.68 0.29 2.15
N GLN A 73 12.25 -0.91 2.30
CA GLN A 73 13.58 -1.22 1.77
C GLN A 73 13.63 -1.12 0.23
N GLU A 74 12.63 -1.67 -0.45
CA GLU A 74 12.53 -1.58 -1.91
C GLU A 74 12.31 -0.14 -2.38
N LEU A 75 11.52 0.64 -1.65
CA LEU A 75 11.29 2.05 -1.94
C LEU A 75 12.58 2.87 -1.77
N ASP A 76 13.33 2.65 -0.69
CA ASP A 76 14.62 3.31 -0.47
C ASP A 76 15.64 2.96 -1.57
N ALA A 77 15.69 1.69 -2.00
CA ALA A 77 16.53 1.28 -3.11
C ALA A 77 16.17 2.01 -4.42
N LYS A 78 14.88 2.07 -4.76
CA LYS A 78 14.39 2.81 -5.95
C LYS A 78 14.69 4.30 -5.84
N PHE A 79 14.49 4.90 -4.68
CA PHE A 79 14.78 6.31 -4.42
C PHE A 79 16.26 6.62 -4.64
N ARG A 80 17.17 5.81 -4.10
CA ARG A 80 18.62 5.99 -4.30
C ARG A 80 19.03 5.88 -5.76
N ILE A 81 18.43 4.94 -6.51
CA ILE A 81 18.68 4.81 -7.95
C ILE A 81 18.20 6.07 -8.68
N GLN A 82 16.97 6.53 -8.39
CA GLN A 82 16.41 7.73 -9.01
C GLN A 82 17.25 8.97 -8.70
N GLN A 83 17.70 9.14 -7.45
CA GLN A 83 18.56 10.26 -7.07
C GLN A 83 19.88 10.24 -7.84
N ARG A 84 20.51 9.06 -7.95
CA ARG A 84 21.74 8.91 -8.74
C ARG A 84 21.52 9.26 -10.21
N THR A 85 20.42 8.81 -10.81
CA THR A 85 20.09 9.17 -12.20
C THR A 85 19.90 10.68 -12.37
N LEU A 86 19.26 11.35 -11.42
CA LEU A 86 19.12 12.80 -11.44
C LEU A 86 20.47 13.51 -11.35
N ASP A 87 21.36 13.05 -10.47
CA ASP A 87 22.70 13.62 -10.31
C ASP A 87 23.54 13.43 -11.59
N GLU A 88 23.47 12.25 -12.22
CA GLU A 88 24.15 11.96 -13.50
C GLU A 88 23.60 12.81 -14.65
N GLN A 89 22.28 13.01 -14.70
CA GLN A 89 21.63 13.88 -15.70
C GLN A 89 22.02 15.35 -15.50
N ALA A 90 22.06 15.83 -14.25
CA ALA A 90 22.47 17.19 -13.94
C ALA A 90 23.92 17.46 -14.37
N ALA A 91 24.84 16.53 -14.09
CA ALA A 91 26.23 16.64 -14.52
C ALA A 91 26.37 16.65 -16.06
N MET A 92 25.55 15.86 -16.77
CA MET A 92 25.55 15.86 -18.24
C MET A 92 25.07 17.20 -18.80
N LEU A 93 24.04 17.81 -18.19
CA LEU A 93 23.53 19.11 -18.60
C LEU A 93 24.58 20.21 -18.38
N GLU A 94 25.23 20.23 -17.22
CA GLU A 94 26.32 21.17 -16.92
C GLU A 94 27.44 21.05 -17.95
N HIS A 95 27.87 19.83 -18.27
CA HIS A 95 28.90 19.60 -19.29
C HIS A 95 28.47 20.07 -20.68
N CYS A 96 27.22 19.85 -21.07
CA CYS A 96 26.69 20.36 -22.35
C CYS A 96 26.66 21.90 -22.38
N GLU A 97 26.27 22.54 -21.27
CA GLU A 97 26.29 24.00 -21.14
C GLU A 97 27.70 24.57 -21.28
N GLU A 98 28.70 23.96 -20.61
CA GLU A 98 30.11 24.36 -20.73
C GLU A 98 30.62 24.29 -22.18
N ILE A 99 30.31 23.20 -22.88
CA ILE A 99 30.68 23.02 -24.28
C ILE A 99 30.07 24.13 -25.15
N LEU A 100 28.78 24.44 -24.96
CA LEU A 100 28.08 25.46 -25.73
C LEU A 100 28.65 26.86 -25.47
N VAL A 101 28.98 27.20 -24.22
CA VAL A 101 29.63 28.47 -23.88
C VAL A 101 31.02 28.56 -24.53
N GLY A 102 31.80 27.49 -24.50
CA GLY A 102 33.11 27.43 -25.15
C GLY A 102 33.05 27.63 -26.67
N PHE A 103 32.01 27.13 -27.34
CA PHE A 103 31.79 27.39 -28.77
C PHE A 103 31.33 28.82 -29.06
N ALA A 104 30.52 29.43 -28.19
CA ALA A 104 30.06 30.80 -28.35
C ALA A 104 31.21 31.82 -28.26
N ASP A 105 32.17 31.62 -27.34
CA ASP A 105 33.36 32.47 -27.21
C ASP A 105 34.38 32.27 -28.33
N GLY A 106 34.45 31.06 -28.91
CA GLY A 106 35.36 30.74 -30.02
C GLY A 106 34.94 31.31 -31.38
N GLY A 107 33.65 31.64 -31.56
CA GLY A 107 33.10 32.23 -32.80
C GLY A 107 33.22 33.75 -32.92
N ALA A 108 33.70 34.44 -31.88
CA ALA A 108 33.84 35.89 -31.84
C ALA A 108 35.26 36.39 -32.22
N ARG A 109 36.08 35.56 -32.86
CA ARG A 109 37.43 35.92 -33.36
C ARG A 109 37.57 35.73 -34.86
#